data_AF-A0A8T1ECK7-F1
#
_entry.id   AF-A0A8T1ECK7-F1
#
_cell.length_a   1.000
_cell.length_b   1.000
_cell.length_c   1.000
_cell.angle_alpha   90.00
_cell.angle_beta   90.00
_cell.angle_gamma   90.00
#
_symmetry.space_group_name_H-M   'P 1'
#
loop_
_entity.id
_entity.type
_entity.pdbx_description
1 polymer ?
#
loop_
_entity_poly.entity_id
_entity_poly.type
_entity_poly.pdbx_seq_one_letter_code
_entity_poly.pdbx_strand_id
1 'polypeptide(L)'
;MQHRHQLSPEEKTLVCNVYDYFVAEAKEGRSGGRNSCQRTKEATRFGKNTIFRVLRARNINPDTDFVESTAPSARGRKKLYNESDLNVIVREYVTAQNKAIKPTTAQLICNHIEGVVGKCYNVRTMRVWLNDMGFRHLRGQQRHYLAETTGNVAFQATNHIDFEPSWFIPQLLELVKAHKSKLNYVSHRIANEQGHYLLDTPPYRPELQHI
;
A
#
# COMPACT_ATOMS: atom_id res chain seq x y z
N MET A 1 8.97 -5.45 -14.41
CA MET A 1 8.77 -6.69 -13.62
C MET A 1 7.30 -6.77 -13.24
N GLN A 2 6.56 -7.73 -13.78
CA GLN A 2 5.17 -7.93 -13.38
C GLN A 2 5.12 -8.41 -11.93
N HIS A 3 4.29 -7.77 -11.11
CA HIS A 3 4.09 -8.14 -9.72
C HIS A 3 3.56 -9.58 -9.66
N ARG A 4 4.09 -10.42 -8.76
CA ARG A 4 3.55 -11.77 -8.56
C ARG A 4 2.09 -11.67 -8.11
N HIS A 5 1.17 -12.25 -8.89
CA HIS A 5 -0.25 -12.35 -8.59
C HIS A 5 -0.48 -12.94 -7.20
N GLN A 6 -1.29 -12.27 -6.39
CA GLN A 6 -1.79 -12.79 -5.11
C GLN A 6 -3.21 -13.26 -5.34
N LEU A 7 -3.48 -14.53 -5.00
CA LEU A 7 -4.81 -15.11 -5.22
C LEU A 7 -5.81 -14.53 -4.22
N SER A 8 -6.96 -14.08 -4.73
CA SER A 8 -8.13 -13.73 -3.92
C SER A 8 -8.69 -14.97 -3.18
N PRO A 9 -9.52 -14.78 -2.14
CA PRO A 9 -10.20 -15.90 -1.48
C PRO A 9 -11.01 -16.75 -2.46
N GLU A 10 -11.70 -16.10 -3.39
CA GLU A 10 -12.51 -16.74 -4.42
C GLU A 10 -11.66 -17.57 -5.37
N GLU A 11 -10.51 -17.05 -5.81
CA GLU A 11 -9.56 -17.78 -6.65
C GLU A 11 -8.98 -19.00 -5.94
N LYS A 12 -8.74 -18.92 -4.62
CA LYS A 12 -8.31 -20.07 -3.81
C LYS A 12 -9.40 -21.12 -3.70
N THR A 13 -10.64 -20.70 -3.49
CA THR A 13 -11.82 -21.57 -3.42
C THR A 13 -12.03 -22.30 -4.75
N LEU A 14 -11.92 -21.58 -5.87
CA LEU A 14 -11.97 -22.17 -7.21
C LEU A 14 -10.90 -23.24 -7.39
N VAL A 15 -9.65 -22.99 -6.96
CA VAL A 15 -8.57 -23.97 -7.02
C VAL A 15 -8.91 -25.24 -6.23
N CYS A 16 -9.48 -25.10 -5.04
CA CYS A 16 -9.90 -26.23 -4.22
C CYS A 16 -11.02 -27.04 -4.90
N ASN A 17 -12.07 -26.38 -5.39
CA ASN A 17 -13.20 -27.03 -6.04
C ASN A 17 -12.79 -27.79 -7.31
N VAL A 18 -11.96 -27.17 -8.16
CA VAL A 18 -11.42 -27.81 -9.37
C VAL A 18 -10.54 -29.01 -9.03
N TYR A 19 -9.72 -28.90 -7.98
CA TYR A 19 -8.91 -30.01 -7.51
C TYR A 19 -9.77 -31.18 -7.03
N ASP A 20 -10.79 -30.91 -6.21
CA ASP A 20 -11.67 -31.95 -5.66
C ASP A 20 -12.48 -32.64 -6.75
N TYR A 21 -12.93 -31.90 -7.78
CA TYR A 21 -13.54 -32.46 -8.99
C TYR A 21 -12.60 -33.47 -9.66
N PHE A 22 -11.34 -33.11 -9.89
CA PHE A 22 -10.38 -34.01 -10.53
C PHE A 22 -9.92 -35.16 -9.63
N VAL A 23 -10.06 -35.06 -8.31
CA VAL A 23 -9.86 -36.17 -7.38
C VAL A 23 -11.04 -37.14 -7.46
N ALA A 24 -12.28 -36.63 -7.51
CA ALA A 24 -13.48 -37.45 -7.68
C ALA A 24 -13.46 -38.23 -9.01
N GLU A 25 -13.17 -37.57 -10.13
CA GLU A 25 -13.01 -38.24 -11.43
C GLU A 25 -11.91 -39.29 -11.44
N ALA A 26 -10.82 -39.06 -10.70
CA ALA A 26 -9.73 -40.04 -10.61
C ALA A 26 -10.14 -41.30 -9.86
N LYS A 27 -10.99 -41.18 -8.83
CA LYS A 27 -11.56 -42.33 -8.11
C LYS A 27 -12.46 -43.18 -9.01
N GLU A 28 -13.12 -42.55 -9.97
CA GLU A 28 -13.98 -43.21 -10.97
C GLU A 28 -13.19 -43.79 -12.16
N GLY A 29 -11.86 -43.71 -12.15
CA GLY A 29 -11.00 -44.23 -13.22
C GLY A 29 -10.97 -43.35 -14.49
N ARG A 30 -11.58 -42.16 -14.47
CA ARG A 30 -11.67 -41.23 -15.62
C ARG A 30 -10.49 -40.26 -15.75
N SER A 31 -9.43 -40.45 -14.94
CA SER A 31 -8.28 -39.53 -14.90
C SER A 31 -7.34 -39.62 -16.10
N GLY A 32 -7.40 -40.70 -16.88
CA GLY A 32 -6.46 -40.95 -17.98
C GLY A 32 -4.99 -40.96 -17.52
N GLY A 33 -4.71 -41.36 -16.27
CA GLY A 33 -3.37 -41.43 -15.69
C GLY A 33 -2.73 -40.08 -15.33
N ARG A 34 -3.44 -38.96 -15.49
CA ARG A 34 -2.90 -37.63 -15.17
C ARG A 34 -3.18 -37.25 -13.71
N ASN A 35 -2.18 -36.62 -13.09
CA ASN A 35 -2.28 -36.13 -11.71
C ASN A 35 -3.31 -34.97 -11.60
N SER A 36 -4.21 -35.02 -10.62
CA SER A 36 -5.24 -34.01 -10.35
C SER A 36 -4.66 -32.59 -10.20
N CYS A 37 -3.46 -32.42 -9.60
CA CYS A 37 -2.78 -31.12 -9.51
C CYS A 37 -2.35 -30.57 -10.87
N GLN A 38 -1.95 -31.45 -11.81
CA GLN A 38 -1.55 -31.03 -13.16
C GLN A 38 -2.77 -30.58 -13.97
N ARG A 39 -3.88 -31.34 -13.86
CA ARG A 39 -5.16 -30.97 -14.47
C ARG A 39 -5.71 -29.65 -13.90
N THR A 40 -5.58 -29.45 -12.59
CA THR A 40 -5.96 -28.20 -11.93
C THR A 40 -5.14 -27.02 -12.45
N LYS A 41 -3.82 -27.18 -12.65
CA LYS A 41 -2.96 -26.16 -13.28
C LYS A 41 -3.45 -25.81 -14.68
N GLU A 42 -3.76 -26.81 -15.49
CA GLU A 42 -4.22 -26.60 -16.87
C GLU A 42 -5.57 -25.88 -16.91
N ALA A 43 -6.49 -26.22 -16.00
CA ALA A 43 -7.80 -25.61 -15.91
C ALA A 43 -7.79 -24.18 -15.33
N THR A 44 -7.05 -23.93 -14.25
CA THR A 44 -7.05 -22.61 -13.57
C THR A 44 -5.96 -21.67 -14.07
N ARG A 45 -5.02 -22.17 -14.89
CA ARG A 45 -3.81 -21.46 -15.35
C ARG A 45 -2.89 -20.96 -14.23
N PHE A 46 -3.11 -21.39 -12.98
CA PHE A 46 -2.21 -21.10 -11.88
C PHE A 46 -1.03 -22.07 -11.84
N GLY A 47 0.14 -21.55 -11.46
CA GLY A 47 1.34 -22.37 -11.33
C GLY A 47 1.15 -23.52 -10.33
N LYS A 48 1.77 -24.68 -10.60
CA LYS A 48 1.68 -25.88 -9.75
C LYS A 48 2.04 -25.61 -8.28
N ASN A 49 3.08 -24.79 -8.05
CA ASN A 49 3.49 -24.39 -6.70
C ASN A 49 2.46 -23.50 -5.98
N THR A 50 1.68 -22.72 -6.73
CA THR A 50 0.58 -21.92 -6.17
C THR A 50 -0.53 -22.84 -5.69
N ILE A 51 -0.92 -23.81 -6.51
CA ILE A 51 -1.94 -24.81 -6.16
C ILE A 51 -1.52 -25.58 -4.90
N PHE A 52 -0.28 -26.06 -4.83
CA PHE A 52 0.21 -26.75 -3.63
C PHE A 52 0.14 -25.89 -2.36
N ARG A 53 0.39 -24.58 -2.47
CA ARG A 53 0.28 -23.67 -1.31
C ARG A 53 -1.16 -23.51 -0.84
N VAL A 54 -2.11 -23.39 -1.78
CA VAL A 54 -3.54 -23.28 -1.47
C VAL A 54 -4.03 -24.57 -0.82
N LEU A 55 -3.73 -25.72 -1.42
CA LEU A 55 -4.12 -27.03 -0.86
C LEU A 55 -3.47 -27.29 0.50
N ARG A 56 -2.21 -26.87 0.70
CA ARG A 56 -1.56 -26.97 2.02
C ARG A 56 -2.27 -26.10 3.07
N ALA A 57 -2.69 -24.89 2.71
CA ALA A 57 -3.43 -24.03 3.63
C ALA A 57 -4.78 -24.66 4.02
N ARG A 58 -5.52 -25.21 3.05
CA ARG A 58 -6.75 -25.97 3.29
C ARG A 58 -6.51 -27.18 4.19
N ASN A 59 -5.44 -27.94 3.96
CA ASN A 59 -5.17 -29.13 4.76
C ASN A 59 -4.80 -28.80 6.22
N ILE A 60 -4.28 -27.60 6.49
CA ILE A 60 -4.02 -27.15 7.86
C ILE A 60 -5.33 -26.76 8.55
N ASN A 61 -6.24 -26.07 7.84
CA ASN A 61 -7.53 -25.62 8.36
C ASN A 61 -8.64 -25.96 7.34
N PRO A 62 -9.38 -27.06 7.49
CA PRO A 62 -10.36 -27.50 6.49
C PRO A 62 -11.50 -26.50 6.28
N ASP A 63 -11.89 -25.77 7.33
CA ASP A 63 -12.91 -24.70 7.30
C ASP A 63 -12.30 -23.33 6.93
N THR A 64 -11.22 -23.29 6.14
CA THR A 64 -10.68 -21.99 5.70
C THR A 64 -11.58 -21.36 4.65
N ASP A 65 -12.33 -20.34 5.04
CA ASP A 65 -13.03 -19.43 4.11
C ASP A 65 -12.08 -18.49 3.33
N PHE A 66 -10.77 -18.76 3.39
CA PHE A 66 -9.69 -17.97 2.79
C PHE A 66 -9.80 -16.45 3.01
N VAL A 67 -10.48 -16.02 4.10
CA VAL A 67 -10.85 -14.64 4.40
C VAL A 67 -9.70 -13.69 4.09
N GLU A 68 -9.99 -12.59 3.38
CA GLU A 68 -8.98 -11.58 3.09
C GLU A 68 -8.35 -11.10 4.40
N SER A 69 -7.06 -11.40 4.54
CA SER A 69 -6.23 -10.73 5.53
C SER A 69 -6.19 -9.26 5.15
N THR A 70 -6.96 -8.42 5.84
CA THR A 70 -6.84 -6.96 5.79
C THR A 70 -5.44 -6.48 6.21
N ALA A 71 -4.67 -7.34 6.88
CA ALA A 71 -3.27 -7.09 7.16
C ALA A 71 -2.44 -7.11 5.85
N PRO A 72 -1.62 -6.07 5.59
CA PRO A 72 -0.69 -6.06 4.48
C PRO A 72 0.17 -7.33 4.50
N SER A 73 0.38 -7.93 3.32
CA SER A 73 1.21 -9.13 3.18
C SER A 73 2.54 -8.94 3.92
N ALA A 74 2.80 -9.74 4.97
CA ALA A 74 4.02 -9.75 5.78
C ALA A 74 5.24 -10.30 5.02
N ARG A 75 5.35 -9.99 3.72
CA ARG A 75 6.39 -10.47 2.82
C ARG A 75 7.57 -9.52 2.91
N GLY A 76 8.71 -10.05 3.36
CA GLY A 76 9.95 -9.31 3.45
C GLY A 76 10.73 -9.67 4.70
N ARG A 77 11.92 -9.07 4.85
CA ARG A 77 12.69 -9.17 6.09
C ARG A 77 11.95 -8.40 7.18
N LYS A 78 11.82 -8.98 8.37
CA LYS A 78 11.29 -8.28 9.55
C LYS A 78 12.10 -7.00 9.76
N LYS A 79 11.39 -5.88 10.00
CA LYS A 79 12.03 -4.61 10.36
C LYS A 79 12.76 -4.78 11.69
N LEU A 80 13.94 -4.18 11.79
CA LEU A 80 14.83 -4.30 12.96
C LEU A 80 14.61 -3.17 13.99
N TYR A 81 13.57 -2.37 13.83
CA TYR A 81 13.28 -1.20 14.64
C TYR A 81 11.83 -1.24 15.14
N ASN A 82 11.59 -0.74 16.36
CA ASN A 82 10.25 -0.54 16.88
C ASN A 82 9.70 0.76 16.28
N GLU A 83 8.54 0.68 15.62
CA GLU A 83 8.03 1.77 14.78
C GLU A 83 7.49 2.93 15.62
N SER A 84 6.78 2.68 16.72
CA SER A 84 6.06 3.73 17.47
C SER A 84 6.98 4.80 18.06
N ASP A 85 8.02 4.37 18.79
CA ASP A 85 8.77 5.26 19.69
C ASP A 85 9.76 6.11 18.90
N LEU A 86 10.39 5.50 17.89
CA LEU A 86 11.30 6.19 17.00
C LEU A 86 10.55 7.19 16.09
N ASN A 87 9.31 6.88 15.69
CA ASN A 87 8.52 7.76 14.83
C ASN A 87 8.28 9.13 15.46
N VAL A 88 7.96 9.16 16.76
CA VAL A 88 7.72 10.40 17.51
C VAL A 88 9.00 11.23 17.54
N ILE A 89 10.12 10.63 17.96
CA ILE A 89 11.42 11.29 18.07
C ILE A 89 11.84 11.92 16.73
N VAL A 90 11.70 11.18 15.62
CA VAL A 90 12.09 11.69 14.31
C VAL A 90 11.16 12.78 13.82
N ARG A 91 9.84 12.66 14.01
CA ARG A 91 8.88 13.71 13.63
C ARG A 91 9.13 14.99 14.40
N GLU A 92 9.35 14.92 15.70
CA GLU A 92 9.66 16.07 16.55
C GLU A 92 10.95 16.76 16.09
N TYR A 93 12.01 15.97 15.87
CA TYR A 93 13.28 16.52 15.39
C TYR A 93 13.14 17.20 14.03
N VAL A 94 12.51 16.54 13.05
CA VAL A 94 12.28 17.11 11.71
C VAL A 94 11.45 18.39 11.81
N THR A 95 10.41 18.41 12.63
CA THR A 95 9.56 19.59 12.85
C THR A 95 10.35 20.75 13.45
N ALA A 96 11.19 20.47 14.45
CA ALA A 96 12.03 21.48 15.09
C ALA A 96 13.08 22.06 14.12
N GLN A 97 13.75 21.21 13.32
CA GLN A 97 14.71 21.67 12.32
C GLN A 97 14.03 22.49 11.22
N ASN A 98 12.85 22.07 10.77
CA ASN A 98 12.07 22.80 9.75
C ASN A 98 11.63 24.17 10.26
N LYS A 99 11.11 24.27 11.50
CA LYS A 99 10.77 25.55 12.14
C LYS A 99 11.98 26.48 12.25
N ALA A 100 13.18 25.90 12.45
CA ALA A 100 14.44 26.64 12.49
C ALA A 100 15.07 26.89 11.11
N ILE A 101 14.43 26.48 10.01
CA ILE A 101 14.93 26.59 8.63
C ILE A 101 16.32 25.93 8.48
N LYS A 102 16.51 24.79 9.15
CA LYS A 102 17.77 24.03 9.12
C LYS A 102 17.65 22.79 8.24
N PRO A 103 18.73 22.40 7.55
CA PRO A 103 18.72 21.20 6.71
C PRO A 103 18.57 19.95 7.58
N THR A 104 17.62 19.09 7.21
CA THR A 104 17.42 17.80 7.86
C THR A 104 17.90 16.68 6.95
N THR A 105 19.03 16.07 7.29
CA THR A 105 19.58 14.92 6.55
C THR A 105 19.45 13.64 7.36
N ALA A 106 19.44 12.50 6.68
CA ALA A 106 19.40 11.19 7.35
C ALA A 106 20.56 11.00 8.35
N GLN A 107 21.74 11.59 8.09
CA GLN A 107 22.87 11.54 9.02
C GLN A 107 22.58 12.33 10.29
N LEU A 108 22.04 13.54 10.16
CA LEU A 108 21.70 14.38 11.32
C LEU A 108 20.64 13.73 12.20
N ILE A 109 19.67 13.05 11.58
CA ILE A 109 18.67 12.26 12.29
C ILE A 109 19.31 11.08 13.03
N CYS A 110 20.23 10.34 12.38
CA CYS A 110 20.97 9.27 13.06
C CYS A 110 21.71 9.79 14.30
N ASN A 111 22.43 10.92 14.18
CA ASN A 111 23.17 11.51 15.29
C ASN A 111 22.23 11.96 16.42
N HIS A 112 21.05 12.50 16.09
CA HIS A 112 20.06 12.90 17.08
C HIS A 112 19.49 11.69 17.84
N ILE A 113 19.14 10.61 17.12
CA ILE A 113 18.63 9.38 17.74
C ILE A 113 19.70 8.72 18.61
N GLU A 114 20.97 8.75 18.19
CA GLU A 114 22.07 8.27 19.01
C GLU A 114 22.17 9.06 20.33
N GLY A 115 21.98 10.38 20.29
CA GLY A 115 21.96 11.22 21.50
C GLY A 115 20.77 10.98 22.43
N VAL A 116 19.58 10.65 21.89
CA VAL A 116 18.35 10.48 22.68
C VAL A 116 18.17 9.04 23.17
N VAL A 117 18.42 8.05 22.31
CA VAL A 117 18.12 6.63 22.53
C VAL A 117 19.39 5.83 22.84
N GLY A 118 20.58 6.37 22.59
CA GLY A 118 21.85 5.65 22.76
C GLY A 118 22.07 4.53 21.74
N LYS A 119 21.33 4.54 20.63
CA LYS A 119 21.42 3.52 19.57
C LYS A 119 21.88 4.13 18.26
N CYS A 120 22.95 3.58 17.69
CA CYS A 120 23.45 3.98 16.39
C CYS A 120 22.70 3.22 15.28
N TYR A 121 22.18 3.96 14.29
CA TYR A 121 21.55 3.37 13.10
C TYR A 121 22.36 3.70 11.85
N ASN A 122 22.47 2.73 10.95
CA ASN A 122 23.06 2.96 9.63
C ASN A 122 22.18 3.94 8.82
N VAL A 123 22.82 4.91 8.15
CA VAL A 123 22.16 5.90 7.28
C VAL A 123 21.24 5.26 6.24
N ARG A 124 21.61 4.10 5.68
CA ARG A 124 20.76 3.36 4.74
C ARG A 124 19.47 2.90 5.40
N THR A 125 19.55 2.37 6.61
CA THR A 125 18.38 1.97 7.40
C THR A 125 17.50 3.17 7.69
N MET A 126 18.12 4.30 8.06
CA MET A 126 17.41 5.57 8.29
C MET A 126 16.66 6.03 7.03
N ARG A 127 17.29 5.99 5.85
CA ARG A 127 16.62 6.37 4.60
C ARG A 127 15.43 5.47 4.25
N VAL A 128 15.56 4.15 4.44
CA VAL A 128 14.44 3.22 4.22
C VAL A 128 13.29 3.56 5.15
N TRP A 129 13.58 3.78 6.43
CA TRP A 129 12.57 4.10 7.41
C TRP A 129 11.93 5.48 7.19
N LEU A 130 12.70 6.50 6.84
CA LEU A 130 12.19 7.81 6.43
C LEU A 130 11.25 7.69 5.22
N ASN A 131 11.58 6.85 4.24
CA ASN A 131 10.70 6.59 3.10
C ASN A 131 9.39 5.91 3.54
N ASP A 132 9.44 4.96 4.48
CA ASP A 132 8.26 4.31 5.05
C ASP A 132 7.37 5.32 5.80
N MET A 133 7.97 6.28 6.51
CA MET A 133 7.28 7.41 7.15
C MET A 133 6.80 8.48 6.15
N GLY A 134 7.23 8.40 4.89
CA GLY A 134 6.87 9.33 3.82
C GLY A 134 7.82 10.50 3.61
N PHE A 135 8.88 10.64 4.41
CA PHE A 135 9.93 11.64 4.20
C PHE A 135 10.78 11.28 2.96
N ARG A 136 10.48 11.91 1.82
CA ARG A 136 11.20 11.74 0.55
C ARG A 136 12.11 12.93 0.27
N HIS A 137 13.34 12.66 -0.19
CA HIS A 137 14.37 13.68 -0.34
C HIS A 137 14.58 14.23 -1.76
N LEU A 138 13.66 13.97 -2.71
CA LEU A 138 13.84 14.40 -4.10
C LEU A 138 12.97 15.61 -4.46
N ARG A 139 13.61 16.66 -5.00
CA ARG A 139 12.91 17.75 -5.70
C ARG A 139 12.22 17.16 -6.94
N GLY A 140 10.92 17.39 -7.08
CA GLY A 140 10.21 17.24 -8.37
C GLY A 140 9.41 15.95 -8.58
N GLN A 141 9.59 14.88 -7.80
CA GLN A 141 8.75 13.68 -7.90
C GLN A 141 8.17 13.29 -6.54
N GLN A 142 6.86 13.51 -6.40
CA GLN A 142 6.03 13.20 -5.23
C GLN A 142 6.56 13.77 -3.91
N ARG A 143 6.32 15.08 -3.73
CA ARG A 143 6.48 15.74 -2.44
C ARG A 143 5.52 15.11 -1.44
N HIS A 144 6.03 14.81 -0.25
CA HIS A 144 5.23 14.41 0.90
C HIS A 144 4.21 15.51 1.23
N TYR A 145 3.01 15.17 1.70
CA TYR A 145 2.01 16.19 2.09
C TYR A 145 2.46 17.00 3.32
N LEU A 146 3.33 16.45 4.18
CA LEU A 146 4.04 17.20 5.24
C LEU A 146 5.33 17.87 4.76
N ALA A 147 5.75 17.68 3.50
CA ALA A 147 6.79 18.55 2.95
C ALA A 147 6.13 19.90 2.66
N GLU A 148 6.39 20.85 3.55
CA GLU A 148 5.85 22.20 3.56
C GLU A 148 6.22 22.94 2.27
N THR A 149 5.34 22.82 1.27
CA THR A 149 5.17 23.89 0.30
C THR A 149 4.24 24.91 0.92
N THR A 150 4.39 26.18 0.54
CA THR A 150 3.52 27.26 1.01
C THR A 150 2.03 26.91 0.87
N GLY A 151 1.66 26.14 -0.18
CA GLY A 151 0.30 25.66 -0.40
C GLY A 151 -0.17 24.57 0.58
N ASN A 152 0.70 23.66 1.02
CA ASN A 152 0.33 22.61 2.00
C ASN A 152 0.25 23.17 3.42
N VAL A 153 1.16 24.09 3.79
CA VAL A 153 1.10 24.82 5.06
C VAL A 153 -0.16 25.69 5.11
N ALA A 154 -0.46 26.39 4.01
CA ALA A 154 -1.70 27.17 3.89
C ALA A 154 -2.95 26.29 4.00
N PHE A 155 -2.98 25.11 3.36
CA PHE A 155 -4.10 24.17 3.43
C PHE A 155 -4.32 23.59 4.85
N GLN A 156 -3.23 23.29 5.58
CA GLN A 156 -3.33 22.84 6.97
C GLN A 156 -3.79 23.96 7.89
N ALA A 157 -3.23 25.17 7.72
CA ALA A 157 -3.59 26.35 8.51
C ALA A 157 -5.04 26.82 8.28
N THR A 158 -5.61 26.60 7.10
CA THR A 158 -7.00 27.00 6.79
C THR A 158 -8.05 26.01 7.30
N ASN A 159 -7.71 24.73 7.47
CA ASN A 159 -8.70 23.69 7.77
C ASN A 159 -8.65 23.15 9.21
N HIS A 160 -7.73 23.62 10.07
CA HIS A 160 -7.60 23.17 11.47
C HIS A 160 -7.69 21.63 11.63
N ILE A 161 -6.94 20.91 10.81
CA ILE A 161 -7.01 19.44 10.80
C ILE A 161 -6.10 18.91 11.91
N ASP A 162 -6.69 18.55 13.04
CA ASP A 162 -6.00 17.82 14.10
C ASP A 162 -5.61 16.42 13.59
N PHE A 163 -4.34 16.06 13.72
CA PHE A 163 -3.85 14.73 13.32
C PHE A 163 -2.94 14.16 14.39
N GLU A 164 -3.02 12.85 14.57
CA GLU A 164 -2.18 12.11 15.51
C GLU A 164 -0.76 11.93 14.94
N PRO A 165 0.31 12.29 15.69
CA PRO A 165 1.69 12.14 15.25
C PRO A 165 2.10 10.70 14.89
N SER A 166 1.36 9.71 15.40
CA SER A 166 1.60 8.29 15.19
C SER A 166 1.10 7.76 13.82
N TRP A 167 0.28 8.51 13.08
CA TRP A 167 -0.37 8.04 11.85
C TRP A 167 0.59 7.89 10.65
N PHE A 168 0.28 6.95 9.75
CA PHE A 168 0.99 6.70 8.49
C PHE A 168 0.29 7.35 7.28
N ILE A 169 0.95 7.30 6.13
CA ILE A 169 0.48 7.88 4.86
C ILE A 169 -0.97 7.47 4.49
N PRO A 170 -1.40 6.20 4.64
CA PRO A 170 -2.77 5.84 4.28
C PRO A 170 -3.82 6.59 5.11
N GLN A 171 -3.65 6.65 6.43
CA GLN A 171 -4.58 7.36 7.32
C GLN A 171 -4.58 8.87 7.05
N LEU A 172 -3.39 9.44 6.81
CA LEU A 172 -3.26 10.87 6.53
C LEU A 172 -3.80 11.24 5.15
N LEU A 173 -3.70 10.35 4.15
CA LEU A 173 -4.32 10.54 2.85
C LEU A 173 -5.84 10.44 2.91
N GLU A 174 -6.41 9.55 3.73
CA GLU A 174 -7.86 9.51 3.96
C GLU A 174 -8.36 10.79 4.64
N LEU A 175 -7.64 11.27 5.65
CA LEU A 175 -7.96 12.52 6.33
C LEU A 175 -7.94 13.73 5.38
N VAL A 176 -6.91 13.82 4.53
CA VAL A 176 -6.81 14.87 3.51
C VAL A 176 -7.91 14.72 2.46
N LYS A 177 -8.24 13.51 2.01
CA LYS A 177 -9.36 13.30 1.08
C LYS A 177 -10.69 13.73 1.68
N ALA A 178 -10.90 13.50 2.98
CA ALA A 178 -12.12 13.91 3.68
C ALA A 178 -12.26 15.44 3.79
N HIS A 179 -11.14 16.16 3.99
CA HIS A 179 -11.16 17.62 4.19
C HIS A 179 -10.89 18.44 2.93
N LYS A 180 -10.43 17.82 1.84
CA LYS A 180 -10.15 18.53 0.60
C LYS A 180 -11.47 18.86 -0.11
N SER A 181 -11.82 20.14 -0.12
CA SER A 181 -12.92 20.64 -0.95
C SER A 181 -12.72 20.23 -2.40
N LYS A 182 -13.81 19.86 -3.09
CA LYS A 182 -13.78 19.60 -4.54
C LYS A 182 -13.12 20.79 -5.25
N LEU A 183 -12.23 20.49 -6.19
CA LEU A 183 -11.54 21.50 -6.98
C LEU A 183 -12.58 22.30 -7.77
N ASN A 184 -12.79 23.56 -7.39
CA ASN A 184 -13.70 24.46 -8.09
C ASN A 184 -12.91 25.25 -9.15
N TYR A 185 -12.80 24.67 -10.34
CA TYR A 185 -12.16 25.35 -11.46
C TYR A 185 -13.02 26.49 -11.99
N VAL A 186 -12.39 27.58 -12.45
CA VAL A 186 -13.12 28.73 -13.02
C VAL A 186 -14.01 28.30 -14.18
N SER A 187 -13.58 27.32 -14.98
CA SER A 187 -14.37 26.72 -16.05
C SER A 187 -15.63 26.00 -15.55
N HIS A 188 -15.54 25.29 -14.41
CA HIS A 188 -16.69 24.64 -13.75
C HIS A 188 -17.72 25.69 -13.32
N ARG A 189 -17.27 26.81 -12.73
CA ARG A 189 -18.15 27.93 -12.36
C ARG A 189 -18.88 28.51 -13.57
N ILE A 190 -18.14 28.89 -14.61
CA ILE A 190 -18.71 29.51 -15.82
C ILE A 190 -19.71 28.57 -16.48
N ALA A 191 -19.38 27.28 -16.61
CA ALA A 191 -20.26 26.32 -17.24
C ALA A 191 -21.54 26.07 -16.43
N ASN A 192 -21.45 25.99 -15.10
CA ASN A 192 -22.64 25.90 -14.24
C ASN A 192 -23.48 27.18 -14.29
N GLU A 193 -22.86 28.36 -14.32
CA GLU A 193 -23.55 29.65 -14.48
C GLU A 193 -24.32 29.73 -15.82
N GLN A 194 -23.82 29.04 -16.86
CA GLN A 194 -24.48 28.91 -18.17
C GLN A 194 -25.44 27.70 -18.27
N GLY A 195 -25.67 26.99 -17.16
CA GLY A 195 -26.59 25.84 -17.11
C GLY A 195 -26.06 24.55 -17.76
N HIS A 196 -24.75 24.46 -18.02
CA HIS A 196 -24.13 23.27 -18.56
C HIS A 196 -23.73 22.28 -17.47
N TYR A 197 -23.93 20.99 -17.74
CA TYR A 197 -23.50 19.90 -16.87
C TYR A 197 -22.10 19.41 -17.25
N LEU A 198 -21.12 19.55 -16.36
CA LEU A 198 -19.78 19.01 -16.60
C LEU A 198 -19.63 17.56 -16.13
N LEU A 199 -19.10 16.73 -17.02
CA LEU A 199 -18.62 15.39 -16.71
C LEU A 199 -17.09 15.45 -16.58
N ASP A 200 -16.59 15.23 -15.36
CA ASP A 200 -15.15 15.05 -15.15
C ASP A 200 -14.74 13.67 -15.68
N THR A 201 -14.21 13.63 -16.90
CA THR A 201 -13.60 12.41 -17.41
C THR A 201 -12.40 12.03 -16.55
N PRO A 202 -12.31 10.78 -16.06
CA PRO A 202 -11.14 10.32 -15.32
C PRO A 202 -9.88 10.50 -16.18
N PRO A 203 -8.71 10.71 -15.56
CA PRO A 203 -7.46 10.90 -16.28
C PRO A 203 -7.26 9.76 -17.28
N TYR A 204 -6.90 10.12 -18.51
CA TYR A 204 -6.78 9.24 -19.68
C TYR A 204 -6.22 7.86 -19.30
N ARG A 205 -7.07 6.82 -19.41
CA ARG A 205 -6.68 5.42 -19.26
C ARG A 205 -6.71 4.74 -20.62
N PRO A 206 -5.55 4.59 -21.29
CA PRO A 206 -5.50 3.92 -22.60
C PRO A 206 -5.95 2.45 -22.54
N GLU A 207 -5.94 1.85 -21.35
CA GLU A 207 -6.37 0.47 -21.07
C GLU A 207 -7.88 0.24 -21.28
N LEU A 208 -8.69 1.31 -21.31
CA LEU A 208 -10.15 1.23 -21.44
C LEU A 208 -10.65 1.51 -22.87
N GLN A 209 -9.74 1.76 -23.81
CA GLN A 209 -10.09 1.91 -25.23
C GLN A 209 -9.95 0.54 -25.90
N HIS A 210 -11.08 -0.12 -26.15
CA HIS A 210 -11.13 -1.27 -27.03
C HIS A 210 -10.80 -0.81 -28.45
N ILE A 211 -9.84 -1.49 -29.10
CA ILE A 211 -9.52 -1.31 -30.53
C ILE A 211 -10.67 -1.87 -31.36
#